data_AF-A0A923IFI5-F1
#
_entry.id   AF-A0A923IFI5-F1
#
_cell.length_a   1.000
_cell.length_b   1.000
_cell.length_c   1.000
_cell.angle_alpha   90.00
_cell.angle_beta   90.00
_cell.angle_gamma   90.00
#
_symmetry.space_group_name_H-M   'P 1'
#
loop_
_entity.id
_entity.type
_entity.pdbx_description
1 polymer ?
#
loop_
_entity_poly.entity_id
_entity_poly.type
_entity_poly.pdbx_seq_one_letter_code
_entity_poly.pdbx_strand_id
1 'polypeptide(L)'
;MRGLLKNNFYSALESLKLFSGFLLLFAAALVLTGNAALLFGFAAAAAPGFALLSLAGLRKEAGSKWGRHKLAFPVRRSEIVDSFYATHAAFCLLGVLVTALATALTVFLHGNHYFDLGLRDALTLITGGGVIAVFAGAVFCPLFYRFGAEKTEALIVISFAGAVGFGMLLAWVINLMNGFQRIDDLRYYMSLLLVWAVTAAMFFLSSRLANAVFKRAEY
;
A
#
# COMPACT_ATOMS: atom_id res chain seq x y z
N MET A 1 -15.82 14.58 8.38
CA MET A 1 -14.58 13.80 8.14
C MET A 1 -13.28 14.25 8.86
N ARG A 2 -12.94 15.54 9.01
CA ARG A 2 -11.61 15.96 9.54
C ARG A 2 -11.19 15.31 10.87
N GLY A 3 -12.13 15.15 11.81
CA GLY A 3 -11.86 14.49 13.10
C GLY A 3 -11.49 13.01 12.95
N LEU A 4 -12.15 12.28 12.06
CA LEU A 4 -11.86 10.87 11.78
C LEU A 4 -10.46 10.68 11.18
N LEU A 5 -10.06 11.55 10.24
CA LEU A 5 -8.72 11.50 9.64
C LEU A 5 -7.63 11.72 10.68
N LYS A 6 -7.80 12.71 11.56
CA LYS A 6 -6.88 12.94 12.68
C LYS A 6 -6.79 11.71 13.57
N ASN A 7 -7.94 11.16 13.95
CA ASN A 7 -8.00 9.97 14.78
C ASN A 7 -7.23 8.79 14.14
N ASN A 8 -7.47 8.47 12.87
CA ASN A 8 -6.78 7.39 12.17
C ASN A 8 -5.26 7.62 12.12
N PHE A 9 -4.82 8.86 11.90
CA PHE A 9 -3.41 9.22 11.90
C PHE A 9 -2.78 9.08 13.30
N TYR A 10 -3.43 9.57 14.35
CA TYR A 10 -2.95 9.44 15.73
C TYR A 10 -2.86 7.97 16.18
N SER A 11 -3.80 7.13 15.76
CA SER A 11 -3.75 5.69 16.03
C SER A 11 -2.49 5.02 15.46
N ALA A 12 -1.99 5.50 14.33
CA ALA A 12 -0.79 4.99 13.67
C ALA A 12 0.51 5.76 14.05
N LEU A 13 0.42 6.88 14.78
CA LEU A 13 1.54 7.81 14.96
C LEU A 13 2.76 7.19 15.67
N GLU A 14 2.55 6.41 16.72
CA GLU A 14 3.64 5.75 17.45
C GLU A 14 4.39 4.75 16.55
N SER A 15 3.63 3.89 15.85
CA SER A 15 4.18 2.93 14.91
C SER A 15 4.84 3.62 13.71
N LEU A 16 4.30 4.76 13.27
CA LEU A 16 4.86 5.59 12.21
C LEU A 16 6.24 6.13 12.61
N LYS A 17 6.41 6.66 13.83
CA LYS A 17 7.70 7.17 14.32
C LYS A 17 8.77 6.08 14.34
N LEU A 18 8.42 4.91 14.87
CA LEU A 18 9.33 3.76 14.92
C LEU A 18 9.71 3.28 13.52
N PHE A 19 8.72 3.11 12.65
CA PHE A 19 8.93 2.66 11.28
C PHE A 19 9.72 3.68 10.45
N SER A 20 9.48 4.99 10.63
CA SER A 20 10.26 6.02 9.97
C SER A 20 11.72 6.02 10.42
N GLY A 21 11.99 5.79 11.71
CA GLY A 21 13.36 5.65 12.22
C GLY A 21 14.08 4.45 11.59
N PHE A 22 13.40 3.30 11.52
CA PHE A 22 13.93 2.12 10.84
C PHE A 22 14.19 2.37 9.35
N LEU A 23 13.24 2.98 8.64
CA LEU A 23 13.40 3.29 7.22
C LEU A 23 14.51 4.30 6.96
N LEU A 24 14.74 5.26 7.85
CA LEU A 24 15.87 6.19 7.72
C LEU A 24 17.21 5.46 7.81
N LEU A 25 17.36 4.52 8.76
CA LEU A 25 18.57 3.70 8.87
C LEU A 25 18.75 2.80 7.65
N PHE A 26 17.67 2.17 7.18
CA PHE A 26 17.71 1.32 5.99
C PHE A 26 18.04 2.13 4.74
N ALA A 27 17.43 3.31 4.56
CA ALA A 27 17.73 4.23 3.47
C ALA A 27 19.19 4.71 3.53
N ALA A 28 19.71 5.05 4.72
CA ALA A 28 21.11 5.43 4.89
C ALA A 28 22.05 4.29 4.49
N ALA A 29 21.80 3.06 4.95
CA ALA A 29 22.59 1.90 4.57
C ALA A 29 22.56 1.62 3.06
N LEU A 30 21.38 1.73 2.44
CA LEU A 30 21.20 1.63 0.99
C LEU A 30 22.00 2.70 0.25
N VAL A 31 21.88 3.95 0.66
CA VAL A 31 22.54 5.10 0.02
C VAL A 31 24.05 5.05 0.19
N LEU A 32 24.57 4.56 1.32
CA LEU A 32 26.01 4.45 1.58
C LEU A 32 26.67 3.29 0.81
N THR A 33 25.96 2.17 0.65
CA THR A 33 26.52 0.96 0.04
C THR A 33 26.23 0.85 -1.46
N GLY A 34 25.13 1.47 -1.92
CA GLY A 34 24.62 1.30 -3.27
C GLY A 34 24.22 -0.15 -3.59
N ASN A 35 24.04 -1.03 -2.61
CA ASN A 35 23.85 -2.45 -2.88
C ASN A 35 22.49 -2.74 -3.55
N ALA A 36 22.50 -3.48 -4.67
CA ALA A 36 21.28 -3.83 -5.40
C ALA A 36 20.27 -4.58 -4.51
N ALA A 37 20.69 -5.63 -3.78
CA ALA A 37 19.77 -6.39 -2.92
C ALA A 37 19.13 -5.51 -1.83
N LEU A 38 19.86 -4.53 -1.29
CA LEU A 38 19.29 -3.56 -0.36
C LEU A 38 18.28 -2.63 -1.06
N LEU A 39 18.52 -2.24 -2.31
CA LEU A 39 17.58 -1.42 -3.10
C LEU A 39 16.26 -2.17 -3.30
N PHE A 40 16.33 -3.43 -3.72
CA PHE A 40 15.16 -4.31 -3.86
C PHE A 40 14.44 -4.50 -2.54
N GLY A 41 15.18 -4.82 -1.48
CA GLY A 41 14.62 -4.99 -0.12
C GLY A 41 13.94 -3.72 0.39
N PHE A 42 14.57 -2.56 0.18
CA PHE A 42 14.02 -1.27 0.59
C PHE A 42 12.70 -0.96 -0.11
N ALA A 43 12.64 -1.13 -1.43
CA ALA A 43 11.42 -0.83 -2.18
C ALA A 43 10.29 -1.85 -1.94
N ALA A 44 10.64 -3.12 -1.70
CA ALA A 44 9.67 -4.13 -1.29
C ALA A 44 9.13 -3.89 0.13
N ALA A 45 9.89 -3.21 1.01
CA ALA A 45 9.52 -2.97 2.40
C ALA A 45 8.85 -1.61 2.64
N ALA A 46 9.33 -0.54 2.00
CA ALA A 46 8.94 0.83 2.36
C ALA A 46 7.46 1.11 2.07
N ALA A 47 7.03 1.09 0.80
CA ALA A 47 5.64 1.37 0.45
C ALA A 47 4.64 0.39 1.10
N PRO A 48 4.86 -0.94 1.05
CA PRO A 48 3.99 -1.89 1.74
C PRO A 48 4.01 -1.73 3.27
N GLY A 49 5.15 -1.37 3.87
CA GLY A 49 5.24 -1.11 5.30
C GLY A 49 4.39 0.09 5.74
N PHE A 50 4.36 1.17 4.97
CA PHE A 50 3.43 2.28 5.24
C PHE A 50 1.96 1.85 5.10
N ALA A 51 1.63 1.01 4.12
CA ALA A 51 0.30 0.42 4.03
C ALA A 51 -0.03 -0.38 5.30
N LEU A 52 0.87 -1.23 5.79
CA LEU A 52 0.69 -1.98 7.04
C LEU A 52 0.44 -1.09 8.25
N LEU A 53 1.10 0.07 8.36
CA LEU A 53 0.85 1.00 9.46
C LEU A 53 -0.61 1.47 9.50
N SER A 54 -1.20 1.76 8.34
CA SER A 54 -2.61 2.15 8.28
C SER A 54 -3.56 1.00 8.64
N LEU A 55 -3.22 -0.24 8.26
CA LEU A 55 -4.01 -1.44 8.63
C LEU A 55 -3.89 -1.74 10.13
N ALA A 56 -2.68 -1.62 10.69
CA ALA A 56 -2.40 -1.76 12.11
C ALA A 56 -3.10 -0.69 12.95
N GLY A 57 -3.23 0.54 12.42
CA GLY A 57 -4.05 1.58 13.01
C GLY A 57 -5.51 1.14 13.18
N LEU A 58 -6.12 0.59 12.12
CA LEU A 58 -7.49 0.07 12.19
C LEU A 58 -7.61 -1.13 13.16
N ARG A 59 -6.60 -2.01 13.21
CA ARG A 59 -6.52 -3.09 14.21
C ARG A 59 -6.51 -2.56 15.64
N LYS A 60 -5.71 -1.53 15.93
CA LYS A 60 -5.63 -0.90 17.27
C LYS A 60 -6.98 -0.36 17.70
N GLU A 61 -7.73 0.27 16.78
CA GLU A 61 -9.10 0.73 17.04
C GLU A 61 -10.11 -0.40 17.25
N ALA A 62 -9.94 -1.51 16.52
CA ALA A 62 -10.78 -2.68 16.62
C ALA A 62 -10.65 -3.33 18.01
N GLY A 63 -9.42 -3.44 18.53
CA GLY A 63 -9.13 -3.97 19.86
C GLY A 63 -9.65 -3.12 21.01
N SER A 64 -9.69 -1.79 20.85
CA SER A 64 -10.22 -0.86 21.87
C SER A 64 -11.75 -0.70 21.84
N LYS A 65 -12.46 -1.41 20.94
CA LYS A 65 -13.90 -1.25 20.68
C LYS A 65 -14.31 0.19 20.31
N TRP A 66 -13.35 1.02 19.88
CA TRP A 66 -13.59 2.41 19.50
C TRP A 66 -14.57 2.51 18.32
N GLY A 67 -14.56 1.52 17.43
CA GLY A 67 -15.50 1.44 16.31
C GLY A 67 -16.98 1.48 16.71
N ARG A 68 -17.37 0.91 17.86
CA ARG A 68 -18.76 0.99 18.36
C ARG A 68 -19.09 2.38 18.89
N HIS A 69 -18.15 3.02 19.55
CA HIS A 69 -18.31 4.38 20.08
C HIS A 69 -18.39 5.43 18.96
N LYS A 70 -17.71 5.22 17.83
CA LYS A 70 -17.81 6.08 16.64
C LYS A 70 -19.25 6.21 16.11
N LEU A 71 -20.09 5.19 16.30
CA LEU A 71 -21.49 5.19 15.84
C LEU A 71 -22.40 6.08 16.69
N ALA A 72 -22.00 6.45 17.91
CA ALA A 72 -22.75 7.36 18.76
C ALA A 72 -22.52 8.84 18.42
N PHE A 73 -21.47 9.15 17.66
CA PHE A 73 -21.20 10.50 17.17
C PHE A 73 -22.05 10.82 15.92
N PRO A 74 -22.33 12.11 15.63
CA PRO A 74 -23.10 12.53 14.45
C PRO A 74 -22.27 12.41 13.16
N VAL A 75 -21.89 11.17 12.82
CA VAL A 75 -21.00 10.84 11.70
C VAL A 75 -21.64 9.74 10.85
N ARG A 76 -21.64 9.91 9.53
CA ARG A 76 -22.20 8.90 8.63
C ARG A 76 -21.31 7.67 8.57
N ARG A 77 -21.91 6.48 8.49
CA ARG A 77 -21.18 5.21 8.32
C ARG A 77 -20.24 5.22 7.11
N SER A 78 -20.64 5.88 6.02
CA SER A 78 -19.76 6.02 4.85
C SER A 78 -18.55 6.92 5.11
N GLU A 79 -18.68 7.97 5.93
CA GLU A 79 -17.54 8.82 6.29
C GLU A 79 -16.48 8.08 7.11
N ILE A 80 -16.89 7.05 7.87
CA ILE A 80 -15.95 6.18 8.60
C ILE A 80 -15.11 5.39 7.61
N VAL A 81 -15.75 4.69 6.67
CA VAL A 81 -15.07 3.92 5.62
C VAL A 81 -14.20 4.82 4.75
N ASP A 82 -14.76 5.92 4.24
CA ASP A 82 -14.05 6.86 3.36
C ASP A 82 -12.85 7.50 4.07
N SER A 83 -12.95 7.76 5.38
CA SER A 83 -11.81 8.27 6.16
C SER A 83 -10.66 7.26 6.24
N PHE A 84 -10.97 5.96 6.34
CA PHE A 84 -9.93 4.93 6.33
C PHE A 84 -9.26 4.85 4.96
N TYR A 85 -10.03 4.82 3.87
CA TYR A 85 -9.47 4.81 2.51
C TYR A 85 -8.59 6.02 2.23
N ALA A 86 -9.02 7.22 2.67
CA ALA A 86 -8.22 8.43 2.55
C ALA A 86 -6.91 8.37 3.37
N THR A 87 -6.96 7.87 4.62
CA THR A 87 -5.75 7.66 5.43
C THR A 87 -4.83 6.62 4.78
N HIS A 88 -5.36 5.49 4.33
CA HIS A 88 -4.59 4.43 3.68
C HIS A 88 -3.91 4.94 2.40
N ALA A 89 -4.63 5.68 1.56
CA ALA A 89 -4.07 6.30 0.36
C ALA A 89 -2.94 7.28 0.71
N ALA A 90 -3.11 8.11 1.74
CA ALA A 90 -2.06 9.03 2.19
C ALA A 90 -0.80 8.30 2.65
N PHE A 91 -0.95 7.21 3.42
CA PHE A 91 0.19 6.37 3.83
C PHE A 91 0.86 5.69 2.63
N CYS A 92 0.09 5.17 1.67
CA CYS A 92 0.66 4.59 0.44
C CYS A 92 1.44 5.63 -0.36
N LEU A 93 0.90 6.84 -0.53
CA LEU A 93 1.58 7.93 -1.21
C LEU A 93 2.89 8.31 -0.52
N LEU A 94 2.87 8.43 0.81
CA LEU A 94 4.09 8.67 1.58
C LEU A 94 5.13 7.56 1.37
N GLY A 95 4.70 6.30 1.40
CA GLY A 95 5.59 5.17 1.18
C GLY A 95 6.18 5.13 -0.24
N VAL A 96 5.39 5.42 -1.26
CA VAL A 96 5.86 5.55 -2.65
C VAL A 96 6.86 6.70 -2.78
N LEU A 97 6.59 7.86 -2.18
CA LEU A 97 7.49 9.01 -2.20
C LEU A 97 8.82 8.68 -1.50
N VAL A 98 8.80 8.05 -0.34
CA VAL A 98 10.02 7.62 0.38
C VAL A 98 10.81 6.62 -0.45
N THR A 99 10.13 5.66 -1.09
CA THR A 99 10.76 4.68 -1.99
C THR A 99 11.42 5.37 -3.18
N ALA A 100 10.72 6.31 -3.81
CA ALA A 100 11.21 7.06 -4.96
C ALA A 100 12.41 7.95 -4.60
N LEU A 101 12.35 8.66 -3.46
CA LEU A 101 13.43 9.53 -2.99
C LEU A 101 14.70 8.73 -2.67
N ALA A 102 14.58 7.63 -1.94
CA ALA A 102 15.72 6.78 -1.62
C ALA A 102 16.35 6.19 -2.89
N THR A 103 15.51 5.66 -3.80
CA THR A 103 15.96 5.10 -5.08
C THR A 103 16.66 6.16 -5.93
N ALA A 104 16.07 7.36 -6.06
CA ALA A 104 16.65 8.45 -6.84
C ALA A 104 17.99 8.90 -6.27
N LEU A 105 18.12 9.01 -4.95
CA LEU A 105 19.37 9.37 -4.29
C LEU A 105 20.46 8.31 -4.50
N THR A 106 20.11 7.02 -4.39
CA THR A 106 21.05 5.92 -4.66
C THR A 106 21.53 5.95 -6.11
N VAL A 107 20.61 6.11 -7.07
CA VAL A 107 20.95 6.18 -8.51
C VAL A 107 21.80 7.42 -8.82
N PHE A 108 21.52 8.56 -8.17
CA PHE A 108 22.30 9.78 -8.36
C PHE A 108 23.75 9.63 -7.89
N LEU A 109 23.98 8.97 -6.76
CA LEU A 109 25.33 8.79 -6.20
C LEU A 109 26.13 7.68 -6.86
N HIS A 110 25.48 6.60 -7.26
CA HIS A 110 26.16 5.37 -7.67
C HIS A 110 25.94 4.99 -9.15
N GLY A 111 25.08 5.72 -9.86
CA GLY A 111 24.70 5.40 -11.23
C GLY A 111 23.65 4.30 -11.34
N ASN A 112 23.36 3.87 -12.58
CA ASN A 112 22.22 3.01 -12.92
C ASN A 112 22.56 1.50 -12.91
N HIS A 113 23.61 1.07 -12.20
CA HIS A 113 24.18 -0.29 -12.28
C HIS A 113 23.44 -1.36 -11.46
N TYR A 114 22.25 -1.06 -10.93
CA TYR A 114 21.64 -1.84 -9.84
C TYR A 114 20.35 -2.57 -10.21
N PHE A 115 19.91 -2.50 -11.46
CA PHE A 115 18.61 -3.01 -11.89
C PHE A 115 18.64 -4.43 -12.47
N ASP A 116 19.80 -5.10 -12.47
CA ASP A 116 20.02 -6.36 -13.21
C ASP A 116 19.28 -7.62 -12.69
N LEU A 117 18.51 -7.54 -11.59
CA LEU A 117 17.71 -8.66 -11.06
C LEU A 117 16.35 -8.86 -11.78
N GLY A 118 16.29 -8.57 -13.08
CA GLY A 118 15.09 -8.77 -13.90
C GLY A 118 14.04 -7.66 -13.82
N LEU A 119 14.34 -6.53 -13.15
CA LEU A 119 13.56 -5.30 -13.28
C LEU A 119 14.19 -4.41 -14.34
N ARG A 120 13.36 -3.74 -15.14
CA ARG A 120 13.87 -2.92 -16.25
C ARG A 120 14.49 -1.61 -15.74
N ASP A 121 13.91 -1.02 -14.70
CA ASP A 121 14.25 0.32 -14.23
C ASP A 121 13.77 0.60 -12.78
N ALA A 122 14.15 1.77 -12.26
CA ALA A 122 13.69 2.29 -10.97
C ALA A 122 12.16 2.41 -10.88
N LEU A 123 11.49 2.73 -11.98
CA LEU A 123 10.04 2.93 -12.02
C LEU A 123 9.28 1.61 -11.84
N THR A 124 9.81 0.50 -12.34
CA THR A 124 9.25 -0.84 -12.09
C THR A 124 9.23 -1.12 -10.60
N LEU A 125 10.34 -0.81 -9.93
CA LEU A 125 10.54 -1.13 -8.53
C LEU A 125 9.61 -0.31 -7.63
N ILE A 126 9.53 1.00 -7.88
CA ILE A 126 8.60 1.91 -7.19
C ILE A 126 7.15 1.49 -7.43
N THR A 127 6.82 1.13 -8.67
CA THR A 127 5.46 0.69 -9.03
C THR A 127 5.09 -0.63 -8.35
N GLY A 128 5.98 -1.62 -8.32
CA GLY A 128 5.72 -2.90 -7.68
C GLY A 128 5.36 -2.75 -6.21
N GLY A 129 6.18 -2.02 -5.44
CA GLY A 129 5.92 -1.74 -4.03
C GLY A 129 4.64 -0.92 -3.81
N GLY A 130 4.42 0.09 -4.65
CA GLY A 130 3.23 0.96 -4.57
C GLY A 130 1.92 0.23 -4.87
N VAL A 131 1.90 -0.64 -5.88
CA VAL A 131 0.74 -1.45 -6.27
C VAL A 131 0.37 -2.40 -5.14
N ILE A 132 1.34 -3.12 -4.58
CA ILE A 132 1.13 -4.02 -3.43
C ILE A 132 0.57 -3.23 -2.23
N ALA A 133 1.12 -2.05 -1.96
CA ALA A 133 0.69 -1.19 -0.85
C ALA A 133 -0.80 -0.81 -0.97
N VAL A 134 -1.22 -0.30 -2.15
CA VAL A 134 -2.61 0.11 -2.40
C VAL A 134 -3.56 -1.09 -2.41
N PHE A 135 -3.15 -2.21 -3.01
CA PHE A 135 -3.98 -3.41 -3.06
C PHE A 135 -4.19 -4.05 -1.69
N ALA A 136 -3.20 -3.99 -0.80
CA ALA A 136 -3.35 -4.52 0.55
C ALA A 136 -4.53 -3.87 1.27
N GLY A 137 -4.69 -2.54 1.20
CA GLY A 137 -5.87 -1.86 1.76
C GLY A 137 -7.16 -2.17 0.99
N ALA A 138 -7.09 -2.27 -0.33
CA ALA A 138 -8.23 -2.63 -1.16
C ALA A 138 -8.82 -4.00 -0.81
N VAL A 139 -7.98 -4.99 -0.50
CA VAL A 139 -8.46 -6.33 -0.12
C VAL A 139 -8.86 -6.35 1.36
N PHE A 140 -8.06 -5.74 2.23
CA PHE A 140 -8.27 -5.78 3.68
C PHE A 140 -9.59 -5.16 4.10
N CYS A 141 -9.90 -3.96 3.60
CA CYS A 141 -11.00 -3.15 4.09
C CYS A 141 -12.40 -3.81 3.96
N PRO A 142 -12.81 -4.32 2.79
CA PRO A 142 -14.11 -5.00 2.67
C PRO A 142 -14.19 -6.28 3.50
N LEU A 143 -13.08 -7.03 3.62
CA LEU A 143 -13.02 -8.23 4.45
C LEU A 143 -13.14 -7.89 5.94
N PHE A 144 -12.46 -6.83 6.39
CA PHE A 144 -12.52 -6.35 7.76
C PHE A 144 -13.95 -5.99 8.17
N TYR A 145 -14.67 -5.23 7.34
CA TYR A 145 -16.06 -4.88 7.62
C TYR A 145 -17.04 -6.05 7.49
N ARG A 146 -16.68 -7.13 6.78
CA ARG A 146 -17.50 -8.34 6.66
C ARG A 146 -17.31 -9.30 7.83
N PHE A 147 -16.07 -9.57 8.21
CA PHE A 147 -15.71 -10.59 9.20
C PHE A 147 -15.48 -10.04 10.60
N GLY A 148 -15.41 -8.71 10.74
CA GLY A 148 -15.26 -8.03 12.02
C GLY A 148 -13.85 -8.08 12.60
N ALA A 149 -13.73 -7.47 13.78
CA ALA A 149 -12.47 -7.21 14.47
C ALA A 149 -11.70 -8.46 14.93
N GLU A 150 -12.39 -9.57 15.16
CA GLU A 150 -11.80 -10.76 15.78
C GLU A 150 -10.75 -11.44 14.90
N LYS A 151 -10.88 -11.35 13.57
CA LYS A 151 -9.99 -12.02 12.61
C LYS A 151 -8.98 -11.07 11.98
N THR A 152 -8.78 -9.88 12.55
CA THR A 152 -8.02 -8.79 11.92
C THR A 152 -6.59 -9.20 11.54
N GLU A 153 -5.91 -9.99 12.37
CA GLU A 153 -4.54 -10.45 12.08
C GLU A 153 -4.48 -11.34 10.83
N ALA A 154 -5.34 -12.35 10.77
CA ALA A 154 -5.46 -13.21 9.60
C ALA A 154 -5.84 -12.41 8.35
N LEU A 155 -6.73 -11.41 8.49
CA LEU A 155 -7.13 -10.54 7.37
C LEU A 155 -5.97 -9.69 6.84
N ILE A 156 -5.09 -9.19 7.71
CA ILE A 156 -3.88 -8.46 7.27
C ILE A 156 -3.00 -9.40 6.42
N VAL A 157 -2.74 -10.62 6.89
CA VAL A 157 -1.91 -11.60 6.17
C VAL A 157 -2.55 -11.97 4.82
N ILE A 158 -3.86 -12.28 4.81
CA ILE A 158 -4.61 -12.60 3.58
C ILE A 158 -4.58 -11.43 2.60
N SER A 159 -4.76 -10.20 3.08
CA SER A 159 -4.76 -9.00 2.24
C SER A 159 -3.39 -8.75 1.59
N PHE A 160 -2.32 -8.99 2.33
CA PHE A 160 -0.95 -8.85 1.81
C PHE A 160 -0.62 -9.94 0.79
N ALA A 161 -0.92 -11.20 1.12
CA ALA A 161 -0.74 -12.31 0.19
C ALA A 161 -1.57 -12.09 -1.09
N GLY A 162 -2.81 -11.64 -0.93
CA GLY A 162 -3.69 -11.27 -2.04
C GLY A 162 -3.13 -10.13 -2.89
N ALA A 163 -2.56 -9.09 -2.27
CA ALA A 163 -1.96 -7.96 -2.98
C ALA A 163 -0.72 -8.37 -3.79
N VAL A 164 0.15 -9.20 -3.22
CA VAL A 164 1.32 -9.77 -3.92
C VAL A 164 0.85 -10.64 -5.09
N GLY A 165 -0.07 -11.58 -4.84
CA GLY A 165 -0.62 -12.46 -5.87
C GLY A 165 -1.30 -11.68 -7.00
N PHE A 166 -2.01 -10.61 -6.67
CA PHE A 166 -2.63 -9.73 -7.66
C PHE A 166 -1.61 -8.95 -8.48
N GLY A 167 -0.55 -8.42 -7.84
CA GLY A 167 0.55 -7.77 -8.54
C GLY A 167 1.25 -8.72 -9.53
N MET A 168 1.50 -9.97 -9.11
CA MET A 168 2.05 -11.02 -9.98
C MET A 168 1.09 -11.38 -11.13
N LEU A 169 -0.22 -11.50 -10.85
CA LEU A 169 -1.23 -11.77 -11.87
C LEU A 169 -1.28 -10.65 -12.91
N LEU A 170 -1.27 -9.39 -12.50
CA LEU A 170 -1.22 -8.25 -13.42
C LEU A 170 0.02 -8.28 -14.31
N ALA A 171 1.20 -8.51 -13.72
CA ALA A 171 2.43 -8.63 -14.47
C ALA A 171 2.36 -9.79 -15.49
N TRP A 172 1.79 -10.93 -15.10
CA TRP A 172 1.60 -12.07 -15.99
C TRP A 172 0.62 -11.77 -17.13
N VAL A 173 -0.53 -11.15 -16.86
CA VAL A 173 -1.52 -10.76 -17.87
C VAL A 173 -0.91 -9.78 -18.88
N ILE A 174 -0.14 -8.79 -18.42
CA ILE A 174 0.55 -7.85 -19.30
C ILE A 174 1.56 -8.57 -20.19
N ASN A 175 2.36 -9.47 -19.62
CA ASN A 175 3.30 -10.25 -20.41
C ASN A 175 2.59 -11.15 -21.43
N LEU A 176 1.46 -11.77 -21.07
CA LEU A 176 0.64 -12.58 -21.96
C LEU A 176 0.10 -11.75 -23.15
N MET A 177 -0.41 -10.54 -22.89
CA MET A 177 -0.89 -9.62 -23.93
C MET A 177 0.22 -9.20 -24.90
N ASN A 178 1.47 -9.21 -24.46
CA ASN A 178 2.65 -8.87 -25.25
C ASN A 178 3.40 -10.11 -25.78
N GLY A 179 2.82 -11.31 -25.66
CA GLY A 179 3.40 -12.55 -26.18
C GLY A 179 4.71 -12.97 -25.49
N PHE A 180 4.94 -12.55 -24.24
CA PHE A 180 6.18 -12.76 -23.48
C PHE A 180 7.45 -12.26 -24.17
N GLN A 181 7.31 -11.35 -25.13
CA GLN A 181 8.45 -10.75 -25.82
C GLN A 181 8.88 -9.45 -25.16
N ARG A 182 10.15 -9.08 -25.38
CA ARG A 182 10.66 -7.78 -24.93
C ARG A 182 9.92 -6.67 -25.68
N ILE A 183 9.35 -5.75 -24.92
CA ILE A 183 8.57 -4.62 -25.45
C ILE A 183 9.39 -3.34 -25.49
N ASP A 184 9.10 -2.50 -26.48
CA ASP A 184 9.66 -1.16 -26.63
C ASP A 184 9.37 -0.27 -25.41
N ASP A 185 10.19 0.77 -25.20
CA ASP A 185 10.07 1.69 -24.06
C ASP A 185 8.66 2.30 -23.95
N LEU A 186 8.08 2.73 -25.08
CA LEU A 186 6.74 3.33 -25.10
C LEU A 186 5.66 2.37 -24.57
N ARG A 187 5.63 1.14 -25.08
CA ARG A 187 4.65 0.11 -24.66
C ARG A 187 4.83 -0.28 -23.20
N TYR A 188 6.06 -0.29 -22.74
CA TYR A 188 6.39 -0.57 -21.36
C TYR A 188 5.83 0.49 -20.40
N TYR A 189 6.09 1.78 -20.66
CA TYR A 189 5.55 2.86 -19.83
C TYR A 189 4.02 2.95 -19.90
N MET A 190 3.42 2.65 -21.06
CA MET A 190 1.96 2.51 -21.18
C MET A 190 1.42 1.37 -20.31
N SER A 191 2.13 0.25 -20.23
CA SER A 191 1.76 -0.88 -19.38
C SER A 191 1.85 -0.54 -17.89
N LEU A 192 2.88 0.19 -17.46
CA LEU A 192 2.98 0.73 -16.10
C LEU A 192 1.82 1.65 -15.74
N LEU A 193 1.46 2.56 -16.64
CA LEU A 193 0.34 3.47 -16.45
C LEU A 193 -0.98 2.70 -16.36
N LEU A 194 -1.16 1.67 -17.18
CA LEU A 194 -2.30 0.75 -17.11
C LEU A 194 -2.37 0.04 -15.76
N VAL A 195 -1.24 -0.45 -15.22
CA VAL A 195 -1.19 -1.07 -13.88
C VAL A 195 -1.70 -0.10 -12.82
N TRP A 196 -1.23 1.15 -12.82
CA TRP A 196 -1.70 2.17 -11.89
C TRP A 196 -3.19 2.50 -12.08
N ALA A 197 -3.66 2.58 -13.33
CA ALA A 197 -5.07 2.82 -13.63
C ALA A 197 -5.98 1.69 -13.11
N VAL A 198 -5.60 0.42 -13.34
CA VAL A 198 -6.32 -0.75 -12.82
C VAL A 198 -6.28 -0.78 -11.29
N THR A 199 -5.13 -0.48 -10.69
CA THR A 199 -4.97 -0.40 -9.23
C THR A 199 -5.89 0.64 -8.62
N ALA A 200 -5.93 1.85 -9.21
CA ALA A 200 -6.80 2.93 -8.76
C ALA A 200 -8.29 2.58 -8.92
N ALA A 201 -8.67 1.97 -10.06
CA ALA A 201 -10.03 1.51 -10.30
C ALA A 201 -10.46 0.46 -9.27
N MET A 202 -9.61 -0.53 -8.98
CA MET A 202 -9.87 -1.57 -7.98
C MET A 202 -9.96 -0.99 -6.57
N PHE A 203 -9.09 -0.06 -6.21
CA PHE A 203 -9.16 0.64 -4.92
C PHE A 203 -10.48 1.41 -4.76
N PHE A 204 -10.90 2.11 -5.81
CA PHE A 204 -12.18 2.81 -5.83
C PHE A 204 -13.37 1.86 -5.73
N LEU A 205 -13.40 0.78 -6.52
CA LEU A 205 -14.44 -0.25 -6.44
C LEU A 205 -14.51 -0.86 -5.05
N SER A 206 -13.35 -1.12 -4.43
CA SER A 206 -13.28 -1.63 -3.07
C SER A 206 -13.87 -0.66 -2.05
N SER A 207 -13.64 0.64 -2.18
CA SER A 207 -14.28 1.64 -1.30
C SER A 207 -15.80 1.62 -1.40
N ARG A 208 -16.36 1.41 -2.60
CA ARG A 208 -17.80 1.28 -2.81
C ARG A 208 -18.34 -0.02 -2.23
N LEU A 209 -17.61 -1.13 -2.40
CA LEU A 209 -17.99 -2.43 -1.86
C LEU A 209 -17.93 -2.45 -0.33
N ALA A 210 -16.87 -1.91 0.28
CA ALA A 210 -16.74 -1.76 1.73
C ALA A 210 -17.88 -0.92 2.31
N ASN A 211 -18.24 0.19 1.65
CA ASN A 211 -19.40 1.00 2.02
C ASN A 211 -20.71 0.21 1.96
N ALA A 212 -20.93 -0.60 0.93
CA ALA A 212 -22.12 -1.43 0.79
C ALA A 212 -22.21 -2.52 1.87
N VAL A 213 -21.08 -3.16 2.19
CA VAL A 213 -20.98 -4.19 3.25
C VAL A 213 -21.24 -3.56 4.62
N PHE A 214 -20.58 -2.44 4.93
CA PHE A 214 -20.70 -1.78 6.24
C PHE A 214 -22.09 -1.20 6.52
N LYS A 215 -22.83 -0.81 5.47
CA LYS A 215 -24.24 -0.39 5.60
C LYS A 215 -25.16 -1.55 5.99
N ARG A 216 -24.87 -2.77 5.52
CA ARG A 216 -25.68 -3.97 5.80
C ARG A 216 -25.31 -4.67 7.11
N ALA A 217 -24.16 -4.35 7.69
CA ALA A 217 -23.74 -4.90 8.96
C ALA A 217 -24.53 -4.24 10.11
N GLU A 218 -25.36 -5.02 10.81
CA GLU A 218 -25.90 -4.65 12.12
C GLU A 218 -24.79 -4.80 13.15
N TYR A 219 -24.48 -3.71 13.88
CA TYR A 219 -23.45 -3.63 14.91
C TYR A 219 -24.06 -3.03 16.18
#